data_AF-A0A814TF05-F1
#
_entry.id   AF-A0A814TF05-F1
#
_cell.length_a   1.000
_cell.length_b   1.000
_cell.length_c   1.000
_cell.angle_alpha   90.00
_cell.angle_beta   90.00
_cell.angle_gamma   90.00
#
_symmetry.space_group_name_H-M   'P 1'
#
loop_
_entity.id
_entity.type
_entity.pdbx_description
1 polymer ?
#
loop_
_entity_poly.entity_id
_entity_poly.type
_entity_poly.pdbx_seq_one_letter_code
_entity_poly.pdbx_strand_id
1 'polypeptide(L)'
;MGLVNSYGSLIACRLLLGAFESGLAPGVIFYLSSWYKGCELSWRVSIFFSGITLAGAFGGVFAYGITKMAGVGGQEGWRWIFYLEGIVTVVVGALGFFLINDFPSDRPKFLTESECKRVMTRLQIDARTEDSEDFSWNQV
;
A
#
# COMPACT_ATOMS: atom_id res chain seq x y z
N MET A 1 14.86 7.39 -12.33
CA MET A 1 16.30 7.06 -12.22
C MET A 1 16.90 6.59 -13.54
N GLY A 2 16.20 5.73 -14.30
CA GLY A 2 16.69 5.24 -15.59
C GLY A 2 16.93 6.30 -16.67
N LEU A 3 16.23 7.45 -16.73
CA LEU A 3 16.44 8.49 -17.78
C LEU A 3 17.32 9.66 -17.33
N VAL A 4 17.87 9.59 -16.12
CA VAL A 4 18.51 10.73 -15.47
C VAL A 4 19.98 10.81 -15.88
N ASN A 5 20.36 11.91 -16.53
CA ASN A 5 21.75 12.16 -16.98
C ASN A 5 22.52 13.12 -16.04
N SER A 6 21.87 13.71 -15.03
CA SER A 6 22.49 14.69 -14.13
C SER A 6 22.31 14.31 -12.66
N TYR A 7 23.34 14.57 -11.85
CA TYR A 7 23.36 14.26 -10.42
C TYR A 7 22.22 14.97 -9.65
N GLY A 8 21.92 16.21 -10.03
CA GLY A 8 20.85 16.99 -9.39
C GLY A 8 19.46 16.39 -9.60
N SER A 9 19.16 15.90 -10.81
CA SER A 9 17.88 15.24 -11.08
C SER A 9 17.77 13.86 -10.43
N LEU A 10 18.90 13.20 -10.14
CA LEU A 10 18.90 11.94 -9.38
C LEU A 10 18.48 12.20 -7.93
N ILE A 11 19.03 13.22 -7.30
CA ILE A 11 18.64 13.62 -5.94
C ILE A 11 17.17 14.04 -5.90
N ALA A 12 16.73 14.88 -6.85
CA ALA A 12 15.34 15.34 -6.91
C ALA A 12 14.36 14.17 -7.05
N CYS A 13 14.62 13.21 -7.96
CA CYS A 13 13.79 12.02 -8.08
C CYS A 13 13.76 11.18 -6.80
N ARG A 14 14.86 11.12 -6.04
CA ARG A 14 14.94 10.33 -4.81
C ARG A 14 14.11 10.98 -3.69
N LEU A 15 14.18 12.31 -3.58
CA LEU A 15 13.38 13.06 -2.63
C LEU A 15 11.88 12.93 -2.93
N LEU A 16 11.50 13.07 -4.19
CA LEU A 16 10.10 12.90 -4.60
C LEU A 16 9.61 11.48 -4.33
N LEU A 17 10.39 10.46 -4.68
CA LEU A 17 10.03 9.06 -4.40
C LEU A 17 9.81 8.83 -2.91
N GLY A 18 10.74 9.28 -2.06
CA GLY A 18 10.59 9.15 -0.61
C GLY A 18 9.39 9.91 -0.06
N ALA A 19 9.10 11.10 -0.59
CA ALA A 19 7.92 11.87 -0.22
C ALA A 19 6.62 11.10 -0.54
N PHE A 20 6.53 10.49 -1.73
CA PHE A 20 5.35 9.71 -2.12
C PHE A 20 5.22 8.38 -1.34
N GLU A 21 6.32 7.67 -1.09
CA GLU A 21 6.29 6.41 -0.34
C GLU A 21 5.91 6.60 1.13
N SER A 22 6.26 7.75 1.72
CA SER A 22 6.00 8.03 3.14
C SER A 22 4.52 8.00 3.53
N GLY A 23 3.62 8.36 2.60
CA GLY A 23 2.17 8.37 2.84
C GLY A 23 1.50 7.00 2.66
N LEU A 24 2.17 6.04 2.03
CA LEU A 24 1.56 4.78 1.64
C LEU A 24 1.26 3.89 2.85
N ALA A 25 2.22 3.73 3.76
CA ALA A 25 2.04 2.92 4.96
C ALA A 25 0.90 3.42 5.88
N PRO A 26 0.87 4.70 6.32
CA PRO A 26 -0.24 5.19 7.14
C PRO A 26 -1.55 5.27 6.36
N GLY A 27 -1.51 5.53 5.05
CA GLY A 27 -2.71 5.57 4.19
C GLY A 27 -3.40 4.21 4.08
N VAL A 28 -2.65 3.12 3.86
CA VAL A 28 -3.20 1.76 3.81
C VAL A 28 -3.79 1.35 5.15
N ILE A 29 -3.11 1.65 6.25
CA ILE A 29 -3.60 1.32 7.60
C ILE A 29 -4.90 2.08 7.88
N PHE A 30 -4.96 3.38 7.59
CA PHE A 30 -6.17 4.19 7.76
C PHE A 30 -7.34 3.68 6.90
N TYR A 31 -7.07 3.30 5.65
CA TYR A 31 -8.08 2.72 4.77
C TYR A 31 -8.64 1.41 5.34
N LEU A 32 -7.77 0.52 5.82
CA LEU A 32 -8.19 -0.75 6.43
C LEU A 32 -8.96 -0.51 7.75
N SER A 33 -8.54 0.43 8.60
CA SER A 33 -9.25 0.78 9.83
C SER A 33 -10.65 1.34 9.56
N SER A 34 -10.86 1.98 8.42
CA SER A 34 -12.18 2.53 8.04
C SER A 34 -13.18 1.45 7.60
N TRP A 35 -12.70 0.27 7.19
CA TRP A 35 -13.52 -0.82 6.64
C TRP A 35 -13.62 -2.05 7.55
N TYR A 36 -12.74 -2.20 8.54
CA TYR A 36 -12.62 -3.41 9.36
C TYR A 36 -12.54 -3.12 10.87
N LYS A 37 -13.04 -4.08 11.66
CA LYS A 37 -13.00 -4.08 13.13
C LYS A 37 -11.59 -4.30 13.67
N GLY A 38 -11.30 -3.86 14.90
CA GLY A 38 -9.98 -3.96 15.52
C GLY A 38 -9.40 -5.39 15.51
N CYS A 39 -10.20 -6.39 15.87
CA CYS A 39 -9.78 -7.80 15.87
C CYS A 39 -9.48 -8.37 14.47
N GLU A 40 -10.15 -7.87 13.41
CA GLU A 40 -9.94 -8.32 12.03
C GLU A 40 -8.83 -7.52 11.32
N LEU A 41 -8.59 -6.30 11.76
CA LEU A 41 -7.59 -5.39 11.20
C LEU A 41 -6.18 -5.99 11.32
N SER A 42 -5.82 -6.50 12.50
CA SER A 42 -4.49 -7.08 12.77
C SER A 42 -4.14 -8.23 11.82
N TRP A 43 -5.09 -9.13 11.55
CA TRP A 43 -4.90 -10.24 10.61
C TRP A 43 -4.67 -9.75 9.17
N ARG A 44 -5.45 -8.75 8.72
CA ARG A 44 -5.35 -8.20 7.36
C ARG A 44 -4.05 -7.40 7.15
N VAL A 45 -3.66 -6.63 8.16
CA VAL A 45 -2.38 -5.90 8.17
C VAL A 45 -1.21 -6.89 8.14
N SER A 46 -1.30 -8.00 8.87
CA SER A 46 -0.28 -9.05 8.86
C SER A 46 -0.09 -9.68 7.46
N ILE A 47 -1.18 -9.94 6.74
CA ILE A 47 -1.12 -10.40 5.34
C ILE A 47 -0.45 -9.35 4.45
N PHE A 48 -0.79 -8.08 4.59
CA PHE A 48 -0.16 -6.99 3.83
C PHE A 48 1.36 -6.91 4.06
N PHE A 49 1.81 -6.93 5.32
CA PHE A 49 3.22 -6.93 5.66
C PHE A 49 3.96 -8.20 5.21
N SER A 50 3.29 -9.35 5.22
CA SER A 50 3.86 -10.58 4.66
C SER A 50 4.15 -10.43 3.16
N GLY A 51 3.27 -9.75 2.42
CA GLY A 51 3.48 -9.43 1.00
C GLY A 51 4.67 -8.51 0.76
N ILE A 52 4.86 -7.47 1.59
CA ILE A 52 6.03 -6.60 1.55
C ILE A 52 7.32 -7.42 1.77
N THR A 53 7.31 -8.29 2.77
CA THR A 53 8.47 -9.14 3.10
C THR A 53 8.79 -10.10 1.95
N LEU A 54 7.77 -10.69 1.34
CA LEU A 54 7.90 -11.59 0.20
C LEU A 54 8.44 -10.86 -1.04
N ALA A 55 7.94 -9.66 -1.32
CA ALA A 55 8.45 -8.82 -2.40
C ALA A 55 9.93 -8.46 -2.19
N GLY A 56 10.33 -8.14 -0.95
CA GLY A 56 11.73 -7.91 -0.58
C GLY A 56 12.61 -9.15 -0.80
N ALA A 57 12.11 -10.34 -0.44
CA ALA A 57 12.84 -11.60 -0.63
C ALA A 57 13.06 -11.94 -2.12
N PHE A 58 12.08 -11.68 -2.98
CA PHE A 58 12.20 -11.93 -4.42
C PHE A 58 12.85 -10.80 -5.21
N GLY A 59 12.91 -9.58 -4.67
CA GLY A 59 13.48 -8.42 -5.37
C GLY A 59 14.90 -8.64 -5.89
N GLY A 60 15.74 -9.33 -5.11
CA GLY A 60 17.10 -9.69 -5.54
C GLY A 60 17.15 -10.68 -6.70
N VAL A 61 16.23 -11.65 -6.74
CA VAL A 61 16.12 -12.63 -7.84
C VAL A 61 15.63 -11.95 -9.12
N PHE A 62 14.65 -11.06 -9.00
CA PHE A 62 14.19 -10.23 -10.12
C PHE A 62 15.31 -9.31 -10.63
N ALA A 63 16.07 -8.68 -9.74
CA ALA A 63 17.22 -7.86 -10.12
C ALA A 63 18.26 -8.67 -10.89
N TYR A 64 18.59 -9.88 -10.43
CA TYR A 64 19.52 -10.78 -11.13
C TYR A 64 19.02 -11.15 -12.54
N GLY A 65 17.75 -11.51 -12.68
CA GLY A 65 17.13 -11.82 -13.97
C GLY A 65 17.12 -10.63 -14.93
N ILE A 66 16.79 -9.43 -14.43
CA ILE A 66 16.72 -8.21 -15.25
C ILE A 66 18.11 -7.72 -15.65
N THR A 67 19.13 -7.92 -14.82
CA THR A 67 20.51 -7.56 -15.14
C THR A 67 21.05 -8.34 -16.35
N LYS A 68 20.50 -9.53 -16.65
CA LYS A 68 20.82 -10.27 -17.89
C LYS A 68 20.32 -9.60 -19.17
N MET A 69 19.45 -8.59 -19.07
CA MET A 69 19.04 -7.72 -20.21
C MET A 69 20.02 -6.56 -20.44
N ALA A 70 21.19 -6.55 -19.80
CA ALA A 70 22.25 -5.60 -20.10
C ALA A 70 22.60 -5.62 -21.61
N GLY A 71 22.53 -4.46 -22.27
CA GLY A 71 22.76 -4.31 -23.70
C GLY A 71 21.49 -4.20 -24.56
N VAL A 72 20.31 -4.54 -24.04
CA VAL A 72 19.03 -4.26 -24.72
C VAL A 72 18.82 -2.74 -24.71
N GLY A 73 18.80 -2.13 -25.91
CA GLY A 73 18.66 -0.67 -26.07
C GLY A 73 19.91 0.16 -25.74
N GLY A 74 21.08 -0.46 -25.59
CA GLY A 74 22.34 0.24 -25.29
C GLY A 74 22.41 0.86 -23.89
N GLN A 75 21.58 0.38 -22.96
CA GLN A 75 21.48 0.88 -21.59
C GLN A 75 21.99 -0.16 -20.59
N GLU A 76 22.53 0.32 -19.47
CA GLU A 76 22.95 -0.50 -18.33
C GLU A 76 21.78 -1.30 -17.74
N GLY A 77 22.01 -2.56 -17.38
CA GLY A 77 20.97 -3.47 -16.86
C GLY A 77 20.23 -2.95 -15.61
N TRP A 78 20.89 -2.15 -14.77
CA TRP A 78 20.26 -1.56 -13.59
C TRP A 78 19.18 -0.51 -13.93
N ARG A 79 19.27 0.15 -15.08
CA ARG A 79 18.27 1.16 -15.52
C ARG A 79 16.95 0.48 -15.87
N TRP A 80 17.02 -0.73 -16.42
CA TRP A 80 15.85 -1.55 -16.77
C TRP A 80 15.03 -2.00 -15.55
N ILE A 81 15.67 -2.21 -14.40
CA ILE A 81 14.97 -2.52 -13.14
C ILE A 81 14.01 -1.37 -12.80
N PHE A 82 14.52 -0.14 -12.78
CA PHE A 82 13.70 1.05 -12.51
C PHE A 82 12.60 1.30 -13.54
N TYR A 83 12.82 0.96 -14.81
CA TYR A 83 11.77 1.11 -15.83
C TYR A 83 10.63 0.12 -15.62
N LEU A 84 10.97 -1.16 -15.45
CA LEU A 84 9.95 -2.21 -15.29
C LEU A 84 9.19 -2.04 -13.97
N GLU A 85 9.90 -1.82 -12.88
CA GLU A 85 9.29 -1.61 -11.57
C GLU A 85 8.44 -0.33 -11.54
N GLY A 86 8.92 0.76 -12.15
CA GLY A 86 8.19 2.01 -12.27
C GLY A 86 6.89 1.87 -13.08
N ILE A 87 6.94 1.19 -14.24
CA ILE A 87 5.75 0.97 -15.08
C ILE A 87 4.72 0.11 -14.34
N VAL A 88 5.17 -0.99 -13.72
CA VAL A 88 4.27 -1.88 -12.96
C VAL A 88 3.60 -1.10 -11.82
N THR A 89 4.36 -0.27 -11.09
CA THR A 89 3.83 0.56 -9.99
C THR A 89 2.78 1.55 -10.49
N VAL A 90 3.02 2.22 -11.63
CA VAL A 90 2.05 3.15 -12.24
C VAL A 90 0.77 2.44 -12.67
N VAL A 91 0.88 1.26 -13.29
CA VAL A 91 -0.28 0.46 -13.70
C VAL A 91 -1.09 0.01 -12.49
N VAL A 92 -0.41 -0.52 -11.45
CA VAL A 92 -1.08 -0.93 -10.20
C VAL A 92 -1.74 0.26 -9.50
N GLY A 93 -1.09 1.43 -9.48
CA GLY A 93 -1.67 2.66 -8.93
C GLY A 93 -2.92 3.12 -9.70
N ALA A 94 -2.88 3.09 -11.03
CA ALA A 94 -4.03 3.43 -11.87
C ALA A 94 -5.19 2.43 -11.69
N LEU A 95 -4.90 1.14 -11.56
CA LEU A 95 -5.91 0.13 -11.22
C LEU A 95 -6.46 0.35 -9.80
N GLY A 96 -5.60 0.71 -8.85
CA GLY A 96 -5.99 1.07 -7.49
C GLY A 96 -7.02 2.20 -7.47
N PHE A 97 -6.83 3.25 -8.27
CA PHE A 97 -7.80 4.34 -8.41
C PHE A 97 -9.19 3.87 -8.89
N PHE A 98 -9.26 2.81 -9.69
CA PHE A 98 -10.54 2.28 -10.18
C PHE A 98 -11.17 1.22 -9.25
N LEU A 99 -10.34 0.46 -8.53
CA LEU A 99 -10.77 -0.67 -7.70
C LEU A 99 -11.05 -0.29 -6.24
N ILE A 100 -10.29 0.66 -5.69
CA ILE A 100 -10.48 1.16 -4.33
C ILE A 100 -11.74 2.01 -4.32
N ASN A 101 -12.79 1.54 -3.64
CA ASN A 101 -13.99 2.34 -3.40
C ASN A 101 -13.73 3.24 -2.19
N ASP A 102 -14.10 4.51 -2.33
CA ASP A 102 -13.69 5.61 -1.45
C ASP A 102 -14.03 5.34 0.02
N PHE A 103 -15.28 5.08 0.38
CA PHE A 103 -15.70 4.83 1.76
C PHE A 103 -16.98 4.00 1.82
N PRO A 104 -17.28 3.30 2.92
CA PRO A 104 -18.59 2.69 3.11
C PRO A 104 -19.74 3.73 3.04
N SER A 105 -19.45 5.00 3.35
CA SER A 105 -20.40 6.12 3.30
C SER A 105 -20.84 6.52 1.88
N ASP A 106 -20.00 6.30 0.87
CA ASP A 106 -20.33 6.55 -0.54
C ASP A 106 -20.73 5.23 -1.18
N ARG A 107 -22.00 5.13 -1.62
CA ARG A 107 -22.63 3.92 -2.18
C ARG A 107 -21.60 2.98 -2.86
N PRO A 108 -21.14 1.93 -2.16
CA PRO A 108 -20.20 1.00 -2.76
C PRO A 108 -20.88 0.31 -3.94
N LYS A 109 -20.22 0.26 -5.11
CA LYS A 109 -20.72 -0.45 -6.29
C LYS A 109 -21.01 -1.94 -6.03
N PHE A 110 -20.54 -2.46 -4.90
CA PHE A 110 -20.55 -3.87 -4.54
C PHE A 110 -21.50 -4.23 -3.37
N LEU A 111 -21.97 -3.27 -2.56
CA LEU A 111 -22.88 -3.56 -1.43
C LEU A 111 -24.22 -2.83 -1.57
N THR A 112 -25.30 -3.51 -1.20
CA THR A 112 -26.64 -2.91 -1.13
C THR A 112 -26.70 -1.92 0.04
N GLU A 113 -27.54 -0.88 -0.02
CA GLU A 113 -27.67 0.14 1.06
C GLU A 113 -27.94 -0.48 2.45
N SER A 114 -28.62 -1.62 2.50
CA SER A 114 -28.88 -2.39 3.73
C SER A 114 -27.62 -3.02 4.33
N GLU A 115 -26.70 -3.50 3.48
CA GLU A 115 -25.47 -4.15 3.91
C GLU A 115 -24.44 -3.11 4.36
N CYS A 116 -24.36 -1.98 3.67
CA CYS A 116 -23.55 -0.84 4.08
C CYS A 116 -23.94 -0.34 5.48
N LYS A 117 -25.24 -0.12 5.75
CA LYS A 117 -25.72 0.25 7.09
C LYS A 117 -25.33 -0.79 8.14
N ARG A 118 -25.38 -2.09 7.80
CA ARG A 118 -25.00 -3.16 8.72
C ARG A 118 -23.50 -3.17 9.03
N VAL A 119 -22.65 -2.82 8.07
CA VAL A 119 -21.20 -2.66 8.26
C VAL A 119 -20.89 -1.44 9.12
N MET A 120 -21.51 -0.28 8.83
CA MET A 120 -21.33 0.94 9.63
C MET A 120 -21.80 0.77 11.08
N THR A 121 -22.97 0.17 11.31
CA THR A 121 -23.45 -0.11 12.67
C THR A 121 -22.51 -1.07 13.40
N ARG A 122 -21.96 -2.08 12.71
CA ARG A 122 -20.99 -3.01 13.32
C ARG A 122 -19.68 -2.34 13.68
N LEU A 123 -19.18 -1.40 12.87
CA LEU A 123 -17.96 -0.62 13.14
C LEU A 123 -18.17 0.36 14.30
N GLN A 124 -19.33 1.03 14.36
CA GLN A 124 -19.67 1.95 15.46
C GLN A 124 -19.80 1.25 16.82
N ILE A 125 -20.35 0.03 16.84
CA ILE A 125 -20.43 -0.77 18.08
C ILE A 125 -19.03 -1.18 18.56
N ASP A 126 -18.12 -1.51 17.64
CA ASP A 126 -16.73 -1.89 17.93
C ASP A 126 -15.96 -0.71 18.54
N ALA A 127 -15.99 0.45 17.86
CA ALA A 127 -15.35 1.68 18.33
C ALA A 127 -15.88 2.12 19.71
N ARG A 128 -17.18 1.96 19.96
CA ARG A 128 -17.80 2.31 21.24
C ARG A 128 -17.46 1.32 22.36
N THR A 129 -17.10 0.09 22.02
CA THR A 129 -16.68 -0.94 23.00
C THR A 129 -15.26 -0.65 23.47
N GLU A 130 -14.36 -0.26 22.56
CA GLU A 130 -13.00 0.20 22.91
C GLU A 130 -13.01 1.46 23.79
N ASP A 131 -13.88 2.44 23.52
CA ASP A 131 -14.05 3.63 24.39
C ASP A 131 -14.64 3.32 25.78
N SER A 132 -15.30 2.16 25.93
CA SER A 132 -15.95 1.76 27.19
C SER A 132 -15.08 0.89 28.10
N GLU A 133 -13.90 0.47 27.63
CA GLU A 133 -12.89 -0.17 28.49
C GLU A 133 -12.17 0.92 29.29
N ASP A 134 -12.79 1.35 30.40
CA ASP A 134 -12.17 2.23 31.39
C ASP A 134 -10.81 1.66 31.81
N PHE A 135 -9.75 2.42 31.53
CA PHE A 135 -8.37 2.07 31.89
C PHE A 135 -8.25 1.84 33.41
N SER A 136 -8.18 0.58 33.81
CA SER A 136 -8.02 0.18 35.21
C SER A 136 -6.56 -0.07 35.54
N TRP A 137 -6.01 0.77 36.43
CA TRP A 137 -4.65 0.65 36.98
C TRP A 137 -4.36 -0.68 37.71
N ASN A 138 -5.36 -1.56 37.88
CA ASN A 138 -5.22 -2.87 38.53
C ASN A 138 -4.69 -3.98 37.60
N GLN A 139 -4.43 -3.69 36.32
CA GLN A 139 -3.87 -4.66 35.36
C GLN A 139 -2.40 -4.42 35.00
N VAL A 140 -1.72 -3.52 35.71
CA VAL A 140 -0.26 -3.27 35.65
C VAL A 140 0.37 -3.73 36.96
#